data_AF-A0A928Q910-F1
#
_entry.id   AF-A0A928Q910-F1
#
_cell.length_a   1.000
_cell.length_b   1.000
_cell.length_c   1.000
_cell.angle_alpha   90.00
_cell.angle_beta   90.00
_cell.angle_gamma   90.00
#
_symmetry.space_group_name_H-M   'P 1'
#
loop_
_entity.id
_entity.type
_entity.pdbx_description
1 polymer ?
#
loop_
_entity_poly.entity_id
_entity_poly.type
_entity_poly.pdbx_seq_one_letter_code
_entity_poly.pdbx_strand_id
1 'polypeptide(L)'
;MMFERKEMKKHAKKQLKKHYWIFVAACLLAVLWSVHSTITAGIARVALKEGAGFTEMTEIKKLPSRLLEYEDKSAVSVFARIAKGDIDNGRKISDEIFEKNKRLPDKNKKKFEMGYREGVFAHIANNISSGHIYVAVFSAIRSIVGSDSIATVIFIILSLVIIMTFWACVINVYKASYRRIFLEGHIYDSIPIRAFIRFIQFKRYFKAAVTMLITSGLKLLWWLTIVGGVVKYFSYFLVPYIVAENPDISLVKAIKLSQSMMKGHKLECFRHRLSFVLWDLLSIITFGIVGVFFLNPYKEAFFTGYYVFLRKQAKKTGIEHTELLNDDYLYQKADSEALSDVYSDVVRLSEQTETKKLPGNAAWRFFANIFGVVLTYNKLEQEYFDSNMRKEKITAFKAIIQGNSYPERMNPVLQKYSEKKIELLNYRRHYSLCSLIVIFFLLSVTGWFWEMCIHLVEDGVFVNRGFLQGPWLPIYGFGGVMMLVLLNRFRANPIAEFTASIILCGVVEYFTGLLLEMRFNEKWWDYDGYFLNIDGRVCAEGLLIFGIGGAAIVYFIAPLLDNVLRKVRLRVLLPVCLILVAACVADSIYSYFNPNIGRGITDYPVSVYEMADINAEQYYI
;
A
#
# COMPACT_ATOMS: atom_id res chain seq x y z
N MET A 1 -3.35 -30.32 34.33
CA MET A 1 -3.95 -28.98 34.53
C MET A 1 -4.59 -28.56 33.21
N MET A 2 -5.88 -28.85 33.06
CA MET A 2 -6.65 -28.59 31.84
C MET A 2 -6.98 -27.10 31.82
N PHE A 3 -6.41 -26.33 30.90
CA PHE A 3 -6.72 -24.90 30.77
C PHE A 3 -8.17 -24.80 30.30
N GLU A 4 -9.10 -24.48 31.20
CA GLU A 4 -10.52 -24.61 30.91
C GLU A 4 -10.92 -23.68 29.76
N ARG A 5 -11.65 -24.23 28.77
CA ARG A 5 -12.18 -23.50 27.59
C ARG A 5 -12.81 -22.14 27.93
N LYS A 6 -13.43 -22.01 29.13
CA LYS A 6 -14.01 -20.76 29.63
C LYS A 6 -12.95 -19.66 29.81
N GLU A 7 -11.80 -19.99 30.39
CA GLU A 7 -10.69 -19.06 30.59
C GLU A 7 -10.10 -18.59 29.25
N MET A 8 -9.93 -19.50 28.28
CA MET A 8 -9.47 -19.12 26.94
C MET A 8 -10.44 -18.15 26.25
N LYS A 9 -11.76 -18.39 26.36
CA LYS A 9 -12.77 -17.47 25.83
C LYS A 9 -12.75 -16.10 26.53
N LYS A 10 -12.60 -16.08 27.86
CA LYS A 10 -12.52 -14.84 28.65
C LYS A 10 -11.28 -14.04 28.26
N HIS A 11 -10.12 -14.71 28.14
CA HIS A 11 -8.88 -14.09 27.72
C HIS A 11 -8.96 -13.55 26.28
N ALA A 12 -9.51 -14.32 25.34
CA ALA A 12 -9.72 -13.88 23.96
C ALA A 12 -10.61 -12.63 23.86
N LYS A 13 -11.69 -12.54 24.66
CA LYS A 13 -12.53 -11.32 24.75
C LYS A 13 -11.75 -10.14 25.30
N LYS A 14 -10.91 -10.34 26.31
CA LYS A 14 -10.07 -9.29 26.89
C LYS A 14 -9.09 -8.72 25.85
N GLN A 15 -8.41 -9.59 25.11
CA GLN A 15 -7.47 -9.16 24.06
C GLN A 15 -8.17 -8.49 22.88
N LEU A 16 -9.34 -8.99 22.47
CA LEU A 16 -10.12 -8.34 21.42
C LEU A 16 -10.54 -6.93 21.81
N LYS A 17 -10.99 -6.71 23.05
CA LYS A 17 -11.34 -5.35 23.52
C LYS A 17 -10.15 -4.41 23.52
N LYS A 18 -8.97 -4.92 23.89
CA LYS A 18 -7.74 -4.16 24.00
C LYS A 18 -7.17 -3.75 22.64
N HIS A 19 -7.21 -4.66 21.67
CA HIS A 19 -6.57 -4.52 20.35
C HIS A 19 -7.60 -4.52 19.20
N TYR A 20 -8.82 -4.01 19.46
CA TYR A 20 -9.96 -4.18 18.57
C TYR A 20 -9.68 -3.76 17.12
N TRP A 21 -9.27 -2.52 16.92
CA TRP A 21 -9.07 -1.97 15.56
C TRP A 21 -7.98 -2.68 14.78
N ILE A 22 -6.86 -3.03 15.42
CA ILE A 22 -5.75 -3.71 14.74
C ILE A 22 -6.10 -5.16 14.40
N PHE A 23 -6.86 -5.86 15.27
CA PHE A 23 -7.34 -7.20 14.97
C PHE A 23 -8.41 -7.20 13.87
N VAL A 24 -9.34 -6.24 13.87
CA VAL A 24 -10.33 -6.06 12.80
C VAL A 24 -9.62 -5.76 11.48
N ALA A 25 -8.65 -4.85 11.47
CA ALA A 25 -7.86 -4.55 10.27
C ALA A 25 -7.11 -5.78 9.73
N ALA A 26 -6.52 -6.59 10.62
CA ALA A 26 -5.87 -7.84 10.23
C ALA A 26 -6.85 -8.87 9.65
N CYS A 27 -8.04 -9.00 10.23
CA CYS A 27 -9.06 -9.89 9.68
C CYS A 27 -9.66 -9.38 8.37
N LEU A 28 -9.85 -8.07 8.20
CA LEU A 28 -10.33 -7.45 6.96
C LEU A 28 -9.37 -7.72 5.79
N LEU A 29 -8.08 -7.47 6.01
CA LEU A 29 -7.05 -7.84 5.03
C LEU A 29 -7.06 -9.35 4.76
N ALA A 30 -7.23 -10.20 5.79
CA ALA A 30 -7.37 -11.65 5.58
C ALA A 30 -8.57 -12.01 4.67
N VAL A 31 -9.71 -11.33 4.81
CA VAL A 31 -10.88 -11.53 3.96
C VAL A 31 -10.61 -11.08 2.54
N LEU A 32 -9.98 -9.91 2.35
CA LEU A 32 -9.61 -9.37 1.03
C LEU A 32 -8.72 -10.33 0.24
N TRP A 33 -7.72 -10.91 0.90
CA TRP A 33 -6.83 -11.92 0.30
C TRP A 33 -7.44 -13.33 0.24
N SER A 34 -8.72 -13.51 0.58
CA SER A 34 -9.40 -14.82 0.63
C SER A 34 -8.67 -15.86 1.50
N VAL A 35 -8.04 -15.39 2.58
CA VAL A 35 -7.25 -16.23 3.48
C VAL A 35 -8.13 -17.10 4.38
N HIS A 36 -9.35 -16.64 4.66
CA HIS A 36 -10.40 -17.43 5.33
C HIS A 36 -11.24 -18.16 4.26
N SER A 37 -11.16 -19.49 4.22
CA SER A 37 -12.06 -20.31 3.40
C SER A 37 -13.38 -20.54 4.12
N THR A 38 -14.12 -19.47 4.40
CA THR A 38 -15.51 -19.53 4.88
C THR A 38 -16.43 -18.82 3.90
N ILE A 39 -17.65 -19.35 3.79
CA ILE A 39 -18.80 -18.87 3.01
C ILE A 39 -18.94 -17.33 3.05
N THR A 40 -18.55 -16.71 4.15
CA THR A 40 -18.47 -15.26 4.36
C THR A 40 -17.63 -14.49 3.32
N ALA A 41 -16.49 -15.03 2.85
CA ALA A 41 -15.67 -14.39 1.82
C ALA A 41 -16.33 -14.46 0.43
N GLY A 42 -17.12 -15.51 0.18
CA GLY A 42 -17.96 -15.63 -1.01
C GLY A 42 -19.11 -14.62 -0.98
N ILE A 43 -19.82 -14.52 0.14
CA ILE A 43 -20.94 -13.57 0.33
C ILE A 43 -20.45 -12.12 0.33
N ALA A 44 -19.31 -11.80 0.96
CA ALA A 44 -18.74 -10.46 0.92
C ALA A 44 -18.33 -10.06 -0.51
N ARG A 45 -17.82 -11.00 -1.32
CA ARG A 45 -17.56 -10.75 -2.74
C ARG A 45 -18.84 -10.54 -3.54
N VAL A 46 -19.88 -11.33 -3.29
CA VAL A 46 -21.18 -11.17 -3.96
C VAL A 46 -21.81 -9.84 -3.57
N ALA A 47 -21.83 -9.49 -2.29
CA ALA A 47 -22.39 -8.22 -1.79
C ALA A 47 -21.58 -6.98 -2.22
N LEU A 48 -20.27 -7.10 -2.44
CA LEU A 48 -19.43 -6.01 -2.97
C LEU A 48 -19.52 -5.89 -4.50
N LYS A 49 -19.82 -6.98 -5.22
CA LYS A 49 -19.86 -7.01 -6.68
C LYS A 49 -21.27 -6.76 -7.22
N GLU A 50 -22.29 -7.11 -6.46
CA GLU A 50 -23.69 -6.88 -6.77
C GLU A 50 -24.33 -6.09 -5.63
N GLY A 51 -24.52 -4.79 -5.85
CA GLY A 51 -25.59 -4.07 -5.18
C GLY A 51 -26.92 -4.54 -5.77
N ALA A 52 -27.41 -5.74 -5.42
CA ALA A 52 -28.69 -6.21 -5.94
C ALA A 52 -29.39 -7.22 -5.00
N GLY A 53 -30.71 -7.07 -4.96
CA GLY A 53 -31.62 -7.80 -4.09
C GLY A 53 -31.79 -9.27 -4.44
N PHE A 54 -32.48 -9.93 -3.52
CA PHE A 54 -32.71 -11.36 -3.43
C PHE A 54 -33.84 -11.77 -4.35
N THR A 55 -33.56 -12.34 -5.52
CA THR A 55 -34.54 -13.15 -6.26
C THR A 55 -33.82 -14.12 -7.17
N GLU A 56 -34.34 -15.34 -7.24
CA GLU A 56 -33.86 -16.49 -8.04
C GLU A 56 -32.91 -17.48 -7.34
N MET A 57 -33.51 -18.26 -6.44
CA MET A 57 -32.91 -19.48 -5.88
C MET A 57 -33.82 -20.69 -6.14
N THR A 58 -34.22 -20.91 -7.39
CA THR A 58 -35.08 -22.04 -7.78
C THR A 58 -34.65 -22.83 -9.03
N GLU A 59 -33.54 -22.49 -9.71
CA GLU A 59 -33.09 -23.23 -10.91
C GLU A 59 -31.70 -23.89 -10.76
N ILE A 60 -31.50 -24.70 -9.72
CA ILE A 60 -30.22 -25.40 -9.46
C ILE A 60 -29.95 -26.58 -10.46
N LYS A 61 -30.94 -26.99 -11.27
CA LYS A 61 -30.76 -28.11 -12.22
C LYS A 61 -30.25 -27.72 -13.62
N LYS A 62 -30.14 -26.43 -13.96
CA LYS A 62 -29.70 -25.95 -15.30
C LYS A 62 -28.34 -25.24 -15.29
N LEU A 63 -27.55 -25.41 -14.24
CA LEU A 63 -26.27 -24.74 -14.04
C LEU A 63 -25.17 -25.05 -15.08
N PRO A 64 -25.04 -26.27 -15.67
CA PRO A 64 -23.95 -26.55 -16.60
C PRO A 64 -24.17 -25.96 -18.01
N SER A 65 -25.42 -25.92 -18.48
CA SER A 65 -25.74 -25.50 -19.85
C SER A 65 -25.80 -23.97 -20.00
N ARG A 66 -26.19 -23.22 -18.95
CA ARG A 66 -26.22 -21.76 -18.98
C ARG A 66 -24.85 -21.09 -18.88
N LEU A 67 -23.82 -21.77 -18.37
CA LEU A 67 -22.45 -21.24 -18.34
C LEU A 67 -21.79 -21.21 -19.73
N LEU A 68 -22.36 -21.93 -20.72
CA LEU A 68 -21.84 -22.02 -22.08
C LEU A 68 -22.50 -21.03 -23.06
N GLU A 69 -23.58 -20.37 -22.65
CA GLU A 69 -24.42 -19.53 -23.52
C GLU A 69 -24.64 -18.12 -22.95
N TYR A 70 -23.73 -17.66 -22.09
CA TYR A 70 -23.74 -16.30 -21.59
C TYR A 70 -22.68 -15.47 -22.35
N GLU A 71 -23.15 -14.67 -23.30
CA GLU A 71 -22.39 -13.64 -24.03
C GLU A 71 -21.97 -12.48 -23.10
N ASP A 72 -21.16 -12.78 -22.08
CA ASP A 72 -20.53 -11.71 -21.30
C ASP A 72 -19.30 -11.22 -22.07
N LYS A 73 -19.39 -10.02 -22.66
CA LYS A 73 -18.24 -9.32 -23.27
C LYS A 73 -17.31 -8.80 -22.17
N SER A 74 -16.59 -9.70 -21.50
CA SER A 74 -15.65 -9.39 -20.42
C SER A 74 -14.27 -10.02 -20.64
N ALA A 75 -13.23 -9.53 -19.96
CA ALA A 75 -11.87 -10.06 -20.04
C ALA A 75 -11.78 -11.59 -19.83
N VAL A 76 -12.69 -12.14 -19.02
CA VAL A 76 -12.79 -13.58 -18.74
C VAL A 76 -13.21 -14.36 -19.98
N SER A 77 -14.13 -13.80 -20.79
CA SER A 77 -14.55 -14.41 -22.05
C SER A 77 -13.43 -14.43 -23.09
N VAL A 78 -12.62 -13.37 -23.15
CA VAL A 78 -11.44 -13.27 -24.02
C VAL A 78 -10.42 -14.34 -23.62
N PHE A 79 -10.11 -14.45 -22.32
CA PHE A 79 -9.24 -15.52 -21.81
C PHE A 79 -9.76 -16.92 -22.17
N ALA A 80 -11.06 -17.17 -21.99
CA ALA A 80 -11.67 -18.47 -22.29
C ALA A 80 -11.62 -18.83 -23.79
N ARG A 81 -11.77 -17.86 -24.68
CA ARG A 81 -11.66 -18.07 -26.14
C ARG A 81 -10.23 -18.34 -26.58
N ILE A 82 -9.27 -17.59 -26.05
CA ILE A 82 -7.83 -17.86 -26.24
C ILE A 82 -7.48 -19.28 -25.77
N ALA A 83 -7.98 -19.68 -24.60
CA ALA A 83 -7.76 -21.03 -24.07
C ALA A 83 -8.40 -22.15 -24.92
N LYS A 84 -9.47 -21.85 -25.67
CA LYS A 84 -10.11 -22.77 -26.63
C LYS A 84 -9.44 -22.79 -28.01
N GLY A 85 -8.43 -21.94 -28.25
CA GLY A 85 -7.77 -21.82 -29.56
C GLY A 85 -8.47 -20.88 -30.55
N ASP A 86 -9.51 -20.17 -30.14
CA ASP A 86 -10.24 -19.19 -30.98
C ASP A 86 -9.72 -17.77 -30.74
N ILE A 87 -8.52 -17.51 -31.25
CA ILE A 87 -7.76 -16.27 -30.98
C ILE A 87 -8.37 -15.08 -31.73
N ASP A 88 -8.78 -15.27 -32.99
CA ASP A 88 -9.25 -14.17 -33.83
C ASP A 88 -10.56 -13.58 -33.29
N ASN A 89 -11.48 -14.43 -32.83
CA ASN A 89 -12.68 -13.91 -32.15
C ASN A 89 -12.37 -13.36 -30.76
N GLY A 90 -11.41 -13.95 -30.04
CA GLY A 90 -10.92 -13.39 -28.76
C GLY A 90 -10.35 -11.99 -28.91
N ARG A 91 -9.56 -11.76 -29.98
CA ARG A 91 -9.00 -10.46 -30.34
C ARG A 91 -10.11 -9.49 -30.75
N LYS A 92 -11.02 -9.89 -31.64
CA LYS A 92 -12.17 -9.04 -32.04
C LYS A 92 -12.98 -8.57 -30.84
N ILE A 93 -13.28 -9.46 -29.89
CA ILE A 93 -14.03 -9.12 -28.67
C ILE A 93 -13.20 -8.20 -27.77
N SER A 94 -11.90 -8.46 -27.62
CA SER A 94 -10.99 -7.59 -26.89
C SER A 94 -10.98 -6.18 -27.47
N ASP A 95 -10.80 -6.06 -28.79
CA ASP A 95 -10.76 -4.80 -29.52
C ASP A 95 -12.12 -4.08 -29.42
N GLU A 96 -13.25 -4.80 -29.54
CA GLU A 96 -14.59 -4.25 -29.34
C GLU A 96 -14.80 -3.69 -27.93
N ILE A 97 -14.35 -4.41 -26.89
CA ILE A 97 -14.46 -3.94 -25.49
C ILE A 97 -13.54 -2.74 -25.28
N PHE A 98 -12.32 -2.77 -25.84
CA PHE A 98 -11.35 -1.69 -25.72
C PHE A 98 -11.85 -0.41 -26.38
N GLU A 99 -12.33 -0.49 -27.62
CA GLU A 99 -12.93 0.62 -28.34
C GLU A 99 -14.20 1.14 -27.66
N LYS A 100 -15.04 0.23 -27.13
CA LYS A 100 -16.21 0.62 -26.33
C LYS A 100 -15.80 1.38 -25.08
N ASN A 101 -14.74 0.96 -24.38
CA ASN A 101 -14.23 1.65 -23.19
C ASN A 101 -13.64 3.02 -23.53
N LYS A 102 -13.16 3.22 -24.77
CA LYS A 102 -12.60 4.49 -25.26
C LYS A 102 -13.66 5.50 -25.73
N ARG A 103 -14.84 5.06 -26.20
CA ARG A 103 -15.90 5.94 -26.75
C ARG A 103 -16.55 6.88 -25.71
N LEU A 104 -17.01 8.05 -26.18
CA LEU A 104 -17.76 9.07 -25.43
C LEU A 104 -19.08 8.52 -24.82
N PRO A 105 -19.59 9.06 -23.69
CA PRO A 105 -20.82 8.55 -23.10
C PRO A 105 -21.96 8.99 -24.01
N ASP A 106 -22.91 8.08 -24.22
CA ASP A 106 -24.12 8.40 -24.96
C ASP A 106 -24.87 9.52 -24.22
N LYS A 107 -25.07 10.68 -24.88
CA LYS A 107 -25.73 11.88 -24.32
C LYS A 107 -27.09 11.57 -23.67
N ASN A 108 -27.71 10.45 -24.04
CA ASN A 108 -29.02 10.01 -23.58
C ASN A 108 -29.02 9.05 -22.37
N LYS A 109 -27.86 8.61 -21.87
CA LYS A 109 -27.81 7.73 -20.69
C LYS A 109 -27.60 8.54 -19.41
N LYS A 110 -28.63 8.62 -18.56
CA LYS A 110 -28.62 9.19 -17.19
C LYS A 110 -27.71 8.43 -16.19
N LYS A 111 -26.74 7.65 -16.65
CA LYS A 111 -25.84 6.87 -15.80
C LYS A 111 -24.53 7.63 -15.69
N PHE A 112 -24.15 8.02 -14.48
CA PHE A 112 -22.85 8.60 -14.17
C PHE A 112 -21.77 7.56 -14.50
N GLU A 113 -21.18 7.65 -15.69
CA GLU A 113 -20.05 6.82 -16.11
C GLU A 113 -18.77 7.56 -15.69
N MET A 114 -18.09 7.04 -14.65
CA MET A 114 -16.78 7.54 -14.24
C MET A 114 -15.82 7.47 -15.44
N GLY A 115 -15.18 8.59 -15.80
CA GLY A 115 -14.31 8.68 -16.97
C GLY A 115 -13.12 7.74 -16.85
N TYR A 116 -13.03 6.70 -17.67
CA TYR A 116 -11.85 5.83 -17.76
C TYR A 116 -11.27 5.89 -19.18
N ARG A 117 -11.19 7.07 -19.80
CA ARG A 117 -10.80 7.18 -21.22
C ARG A 117 -9.32 7.38 -21.40
N GLU A 118 -8.78 8.38 -20.70
CA GLU A 118 -7.40 8.82 -20.83
C GLU A 118 -6.64 8.64 -19.49
N GLY A 119 -5.32 8.52 -19.59
CA GLY A 119 -4.41 8.28 -18.45
C GLY A 119 -3.86 6.86 -18.35
N VAL A 120 -2.74 6.70 -17.64
CA VAL A 120 -2.02 5.43 -17.44
C VAL A 120 -2.88 4.42 -16.69
N PHE A 121 -3.62 4.83 -15.66
CA PHE A 121 -4.48 3.90 -14.92
C PHE A 121 -5.68 3.47 -15.75
N ALA A 122 -6.28 4.39 -16.51
CA ALA A 122 -7.34 4.06 -17.46
C ALA A 122 -6.80 3.11 -18.54
N HIS A 123 -5.62 3.38 -19.10
CA HIS A 123 -4.98 2.52 -20.09
C HIS A 123 -4.70 1.11 -19.53
N ILE A 124 -4.11 1.00 -18.33
CA ILE A 124 -3.87 -0.28 -17.66
C ILE A 124 -5.19 -0.99 -17.35
N ALA A 125 -6.17 -0.30 -16.77
CA ALA A 125 -7.46 -0.87 -16.40
C ALA A 125 -8.23 -1.34 -17.64
N ASN A 126 -8.21 -0.56 -18.72
CA ASN A 126 -8.81 -0.91 -20.00
C ASN A 126 -8.09 -2.08 -20.65
N ASN A 127 -6.77 -2.13 -20.61
CA ASN A 127 -5.97 -3.26 -21.12
C ASN A 127 -6.24 -4.57 -20.35
N ILE A 128 -6.48 -4.49 -19.04
CA ILE A 128 -6.86 -5.64 -18.20
C ILE A 128 -8.34 -6.02 -18.46
N SER A 129 -9.26 -5.06 -18.45
CA SER A 129 -10.71 -5.28 -18.51
C SER A 129 -11.20 -5.69 -19.91
N SER A 130 -10.55 -5.22 -20.97
CA SER A 130 -10.77 -5.67 -22.35
C SER A 130 -10.17 -7.05 -22.61
N GLY A 131 -9.18 -7.47 -21.83
CA GLY A 131 -8.41 -8.69 -22.09
C GLY A 131 -7.29 -8.50 -23.12
N HIS A 132 -6.97 -7.27 -23.54
CA HIS A 132 -5.85 -6.97 -24.44
C HIS A 132 -4.53 -7.54 -23.94
N ILE A 133 -4.26 -7.49 -22.63
CA ILE A 133 -3.04 -8.05 -22.05
C ILE A 133 -2.96 -9.55 -22.30
N TYR A 134 -4.09 -10.27 -22.23
CA TYR A 134 -4.13 -11.70 -22.51
C TYR A 134 -3.82 -11.98 -23.97
N VAL A 135 -4.42 -11.21 -24.89
CA VAL A 135 -4.16 -11.31 -26.34
C VAL A 135 -2.69 -10.98 -26.66
N ALA A 136 -2.13 -9.94 -26.05
CA ALA A 136 -0.75 -9.50 -26.28
C ALA A 136 0.27 -10.53 -25.80
N VAL A 137 0.13 -11.02 -24.56
CA VAL A 137 1.01 -12.07 -24.01
C VAL A 137 0.91 -13.34 -24.84
N PHE A 138 -0.30 -13.75 -25.19
CA PHE A 138 -0.50 -14.92 -26.06
C PHE A 138 0.16 -14.73 -27.42
N SER A 139 -0.03 -13.56 -28.06
CA SER A 139 0.55 -13.25 -29.37
C SER A 139 2.08 -13.24 -29.32
N ALA A 140 2.67 -12.76 -28.22
CA ALA A 140 4.12 -12.81 -28.01
C ALA A 140 4.63 -14.25 -27.90
N ILE A 141 3.93 -15.12 -27.15
CA ILE A 141 4.25 -16.55 -27.07
C ILE A 141 4.13 -17.21 -28.45
N ARG A 142 3.03 -16.94 -29.16
CA ARG A 142 2.79 -17.44 -30.52
C ARG A 142 3.90 -17.03 -31.48
N SER A 143 4.34 -15.78 -31.42
CA SER A 143 5.43 -15.26 -32.27
C SER A 143 6.75 -15.98 -32.05
N ILE A 144 7.00 -16.51 -30.85
CA ILE A 144 8.23 -17.24 -30.53
C ILE A 144 8.13 -18.70 -30.96
N VAL A 145 6.97 -19.32 -30.76
CA VAL A 145 6.79 -20.77 -30.89
C VAL A 145 6.29 -21.19 -32.26
N GLY A 146 5.60 -20.31 -32.98
CA GLY A 146 5.07 -20.56 -34.33
C GLY A 146 3.88 -21.52 -34.42
N SER A 147 3.37 -22.05 -33.29
CA SER A 147 2.24 -22.97 -33.23
C SER A 147 1.20 -22.53 -32.21
N ASP A 148 -0.07 -22.49 -32.62
CA ASP A 148 -1.19 -22.03 -31.78
C ASP A 148 -1.44 -22.98 -30.62
N SER A 149 -1.38 -24.30 -30.85
CA SER A 149 -1.58 -25.31 -29.80
C SER A 149 -0.51 -25.20 -28.71
N ILE A 150 0.76 -25.04 -29.09
CA ILE A 150 1.86 -24.93 -28.14
C ILE A 150 1.78 -23.59 -27.40
N ALA A 151 1.42 -22.50 -28.09
CA ALA A 151 1.21 -21.19 -27.47
C ALA A 151 0.10 -21.20 -26.42
N THR A 152 -1.03 -21.89 -26.69
CA THR A 152 -2.12 -22.07 -25.73
C THR A 152 -1.67 -22.82 -24.49
N VAL A 153 -0.93 -23.92 -24.66
CA VAL A 153 -0.41 -24.69 -23.52
C VAL A 153 0.52 -23.82 -22.66
N ILE A 154 1.46 -23.10 -23.27
CA ILE A 154 2.39 -22.21 -22.54
C ILE A 154 1.64 -21.08 -21.84
N PHE A 155 0.65 -20.47 -22.50
CA PHE A 155 -0.14 -19.38 -21.93
C PHE A 155 -0.96 -19.83 -20.71
N ILE A 156 -1.57 -21.02 -20.77
CA ILE A 156 -2.27 -21.63 -19.63
C ILE A 156 -1.29 -21.92 -18.49
N ILE A 157 -0.13 -22.52 -18.79
CA ILE A 157 0.91 -22.81 -17.79
C ILE A 157 1.39 -21.51 -17.12
N LEU A 158 1.69 -20.46 -17.90
CA LEU A 158 2.13 -19.17 -17.39
C LEU A 158 1.07 -18.53 -16.48
N SER A 159 -0.19 -18.55 -16.89
CA SER A 159 -1.31 -18.02 -16.10
C SER A 159 -1.47 -18.78 -14.78
N LEU A 160 -1.36 -20.12 -14.82
CA LEU A 160 -1.37 -20.96 -13.61
C LEU A 160 -0.19 -20.64 -12.69
N VAL A 161 1.01 -20.44 -13.23
CA VAL A 161 2.20 -20.07 -12.45
C VAL A 161 2.01 -18.71 -11.77
N ILE A 162 1.45 -17.71 -12.46
CA ILE A 162 1.19 -16.38 -11.88
C ILE A 162 0.19 -16.48 -10.71
N ILE A 163 -0.95 -17.15 -10.92
CA ILE A 163 -1.97 -17.35 -9.89
C ILE A 163 -1.39 -18.12 -8.70
N MET A 164 -0.64 -19.19 -8.97
CA MET A 164 0.00 -20.01 -7.93
C MET A 164 1.05 -19.21 -7.16
N THR A 165 1.85 -18.39 -7.83
CA THR A 165 2.87 -17.52 -7.21
C THR A 165 2.22 -16.48 -6.31
N PHE A 166 1.17 -15.80 -6.79
CA PHE A 166 0.42 -14.84 -5.99
C PHE A 166 -0.20 -15.49 -4.74
N TRP A 167 -0.85 -16.65 -4.91
CA TRP A 167 -1.42 -17.40 -3.79
C TRP A 167 -0.34 -17.88 -2.80
N ALA A 168 0.81 -18.34 -3.28
CA ALA A 168 1.93 -18.80 -2.46
C ALA A 168 2.62 -17.68 -1.68
N CYS A 169 2.94 -16.58 -2.37
CA CYS A 169 3.68 -15.47 -1.79
C CYS A 169 2.76 -14.59 -0.93
N VAL A 170 1.60 -14.19 -1.42
CA VAL A 170 0.76 -13.21 -0.72
C VAL A 170 -0.17 -13.91 0.28
N ILE A 171 -1.08 -14.76 -0.21
CA ILE A 171 -2.16 -15.35 0.60
C ILE A 171 -1.59 -16.26 1.69
N ASN A 172 -0.65 -17.14 1.33
CA ASN A 172 -0.08 -18.11 2.26
C ASN A 172 0.90 -17.50 3.26
N VAL A 173 1.68 -16.48 2.90
CA VAL A 173 2.53 -15.78 3.90
C VAL A 173 1.67 -14.93 4.83
N TYR A 174 0.65 -14.26 4.31
CA TYR A 174 -0.27 -13.46 5.13
C TYR A 174 -0.91 -14.31 6.23
N LYS A 175 -1.18 -15.60 5.98
CA LYS A 175 -1.62 -16.54 7.03
C LYS A 175 -0.67 -16.57 8.23
N ALA A 176 0.64 -16.61 8.04
CA ALA A 176 1.58 -16.59 9.15
C ALA A 176 1.76 -15.18 9.72
N SER A 177 1.83 -14.15 8.86
CA SER A 177 2.06 -12.75 9.27
C SER A 177 0.98 -12.21 10.19
N TYR A 178 -0.27 -12.45 9.87
CA TYR A 178 -1.41 -12.06 10.73
C TYR A 178 -1.47 -12.86 12.04
N ARG A 179 -1.11 -14.15 12.07
CA ARG A 179 -1.03 -14.97 13.30
C ARG A 179 -0.01 -14.36 14.27
N ARG A 180 1.08 -13.81 13.73
CA ARG A 180 2.09 -13.08 14.50
C ARG A 180 1.51 -11.85 15.22
N ILE A 181 0.62 -11.09 14.57
CA ILE A 181 -0.05 -9.92 15.18
C ILE A 181 -0.88 -10.36 16.39
N PHE A 182 -1.64 -11.45 16.29
CA PHE A 182 -2.42 -11.96 17.41
C PHE A 182 -1.53 -12.50 18.54
N LEU A 183 -0.40 -13.14 18.22
CA LEU A 183 0.58 -13.59 19.22
C LEU A 183 1.18 -12.41 20.00
N GLU A 184 1.52 -11.31 19.33
CA GLU A 184 2.01 -10.10 20.01
C GLU A 184 0.92 -9.46 20.86
N GLY A 185 -0.30 -9.38 20.34
CA GLY A 185 -1.45 -8.90 21.09
C GLY A 185 -1.85 -9.78 22.27
N HIS A 186 -1.33 -11.00 22.37
CA HIS A 186 -1.59 -11.89 23.50
C HIS A 186 -0.91 -11.42 24.79
N ILE A 187 0.32 -10.88 24.67
CA ILE A 187 1.14 -10.44 25.82
C ILE A 187 1.22 -8.93 25.94
N TYR A 188 1.37 -8.23 24.81
CA TYR A 188 1.73 -6.82 24.81
C TYR A 188 0.52 -5.87 24.88
N ASP A 189 0.78 -4.66 25.35
CA ASP A 189 -0.20 -3.61 25.55
C ASP A 189 -0.44 -2.76 24.31
N SER A 190 0.54 -2.72 23.42
CA SER A 190 0.48 -1.99 22.16
C SER A 190 1.10 -2.84 21.05
N ILE A 191 0.49 -2.77 19.86
CA ILE A 191 1.00 -3.43 18.65
C ILE A 191 1.23 -2.32 17.62
N PRO A 192 2.47 -2.11 17.15
CA PRO A 192 2.74 -1.09 16.15
C PRO A 192 2.22 -1.53 14.78
N ILE A 193 1.80 -0.59 13.93
CA ILE A 193 1.31 -0.88 12.55
C ILE A 193 2.37 -1.65 11.74
N ARG A 194 3.66 -1.44 12.01
CA ARG A 194 4.76 -2.18 11.37
C ARG A 194 4.71 -3.70 11.63
N ALA A 195 3.90 -4.18 12.58
CA ALA A 195 3.71 -5.61 12.84
C ALA A 195 3.20 -6.38 11.59
N PHE A 196 2.46 -5.72 10.69
CA PHE A 196 1.97 -6.32 9.44
C PHE A 196 3.08 -6.76 8.46
N ILE A 197 4.26 -6.13 8.54
CA ILE A 197 5.37 -6.36 7.59
C ILE A 197 6.58 -7.05 8.23
N ARG A 198 6.42 -7.67 9.40
CA ARG A 198 7.51 -8.32 10.15
C ARG A 198 8.30 -9.35 9.33
N PHE A 199 7.64 -10.14 8.50
CA PHE A 199 8.30 -11.15 7.68
C PHE A 199 9.28 -10.55 6.65
N ILE A 200 8.97 -9.35 6.15
CA ILE A 200 9.85 -8.58 5.28
C ILE A 200 11.05 -8.06 6.10
N GLN A 201 10.79 -7.51 7.30
CA GLN A 201 11.82 -7.01 8.21
C GLN A 201 12.79 -8.10 8.66
N PHE A 202 12.28 -9.31 8.92
CA PHE A 202 13.07 -10.48 9.29
C PHE A 202 13.92 -11.03 8.13
N LYS A 203 13.75 -10.53 6.89
CA LYS A 203 14.42 -11.03 5.67
C LYS A 203 14.23 -12.53 5.43
N ARG A 204 13.16 -13.12 5.97
CA ARG A 204 12.81 -14.55 5.85
C ARG A 204 11.49 -14.80 5.13
N TYR A 205 10.97 -13.80 4.43
CA TYR A 205 9.71 -13.88 3.69
C TYR A 205 9.64 -15.11 2.76
N PHE A 206 10.67 -15.33 1.93
CA PHE A 206 10.67 -16.45 0.97
C PHE A 206 10.66 -17.82 1.65
N LYS A 207 11.43 -17.99 2.73
CA LYS A 207 11.48 -19.27 3.47
C LYS A 207 10.15 -19.58 4.15
N ALA A 208 9.50 -18.56 4.71
CA ALA A 208 8.14 -18.68 5.21
C ALA A 208 7.15 -19.01 4.10
N ALA A 209 7.26 -18.37 2.93
CA ALA A 209 6.40 -18.62 1.76
C ALA A 209 6.47 -20.07 1.32
N VAL A 210 7.68 -20.62 1.14
CA VAL A 210 7.89 -22.03 0.76
C VAL A 210 7.30 -22.99 1.79
N THR A 211 7.52 -22.72 3.08
CA THR A 211 6.97 -23.56 4.16
C THR A 211 5.45 -23.59 4.17
N MET A 212 4.83 -22.41 4.01
CA MET A 212 3.37 -22.26 3.98
C MET A 212 2.75 -22.82 2.69
N LEU A 213 3.45 -22.69 1.55
CA LEU A 213 3.05 -23.24 0.26
C LEU A 213 2.95 -24.77 0.32
N ILE A 214 4.04 -25.45 0.71
CA ILE A 214 4.07 -26.91 0.73
C ILE A 214 3.10 -27.47 1.78
N THR A 215 2.99 -26.83 2.95
CA THR A 215 1.99 -27.23 3.96
C THR A 215 0.56 -27.10 3.40
N SER A 216 0.29 -26.07 2.59
CA SER A 216 -1.01 -25.89 1.95
C SER A 216 -1.25 -26.91 0.83
N GLY A 217 -0.21 -27.25 0.05
CA GLY A 217 -0.25 -28.33 -0.94
C GLY A 217 -0.52 -29.69 -0.30
N LEU A 218 0.15 -30.02 0.81
CA LEU A 218 -0.10 -31.25 1.55
C LEU A 218 -1.54 -31.32 2.08
N LYS A 219 -2.07 -30.21 2.64
CA LYS A 219 -3.48 -30.15 3.05
C LYS A 219 -4.41 -30.43 1.88
N LEU A 220 -4.15 -29.83 0.71
CA LEU A 220 -4.94 -30.05 -0.51
C LEU A 220 -4.90 -31.53 -0.95
N LEU A 221 -3.72 -32.16 -0.95
CA LEU A 221 -3.59 -33.58 -1.27
C LEU A 221 -4.35 -34.47 -0.29
N TRP A 222 -4.33 -34.16 1.01
CA TRP A 222 -5.09 -34.95 1.99
C TRP A 222 -6.60 -34.80 1.83
N TRP A 223 -7.10 -33.67 1.32
CA TRP A 223 -8.52 -33.49 0.99
C TRP A 223 -9.02 -34.40 -0.13
N LEU A 224 -8.12 -35.04 -0.89
CA LEU A 224 -8.49 -36.14 -1.80
C LEU A 224 -9.07 -37.35 -1.04
N THR A 225 -8.77 -37.45 0.26
CA THR A 225 -9.38 -38.42 1.16
C THR A 225 -10.26 -37.67 2.17
N ILE A 226 -11.54 -38.00 2.29
CA ILE A 226 -12.44 -37.29 3.22
C ILE A 226 -11.91 -37.40 4.66
N VAL A 227 -11.59 -38.63 5.10
CA VAL A 227 -11.09 -38.91 6.45
C VAL A 227 -9.69 -38.32 6.67
N GLY A 228 -8.76 -38.54 5.72
CA GLY A 228 -7.40 -38.01 5.83
C GLY A 228 -7.36 -36.49 5.81
N GLY A 229 -8.21 -35.85 5.00
CA GLY A 229 -8.36 -34.40 4.92
C GLY A 229 -8.71 -33.78 6.27
N VAL A 230 -9.73 -34.31 6.95
CA VAL A 230 -10.14 -33.84 8.29
C VAL A 230 -9.03 -34.07 9.33
N VAL A 231 -8.46 -35.27 9.39
CA VAL A 231 -7.43 -35.60 10.39
C VAL A 231 -6.16 -34.76 10.19
N LYS A 232 -5.73 -34.57 8.95
CA LYS A 232 -4.50 -33.83 8.61
C LYS A 232 -4.70 -32.32 8.67
N TYR A 233 -5.91 -31.82 8.40
CA TYR A 233 -6.27 -30.42 8.67
C TYR A 233 -5.94 -30.05 10.12
N PHE A 234 -6.39 -30.84 11.10
CA PHE A 234 -6.08 -30.59 12.51
C PHE A 234 -4.61 -30.89 12.85
N SER A 235 -4.01 -31.90 12.20
CA SER A 235 -2.60 -32.22 12.43
C SER A 235 -1.63 -31.10 12.00
N TYR A 236 -1.99 -30.32 10.98
CA TYR A 236 -1.21 -29.20 10.45
C TYR A 236 -1.71 -27.84 10.92
N PHE A 237 -2.66 -27.81 11.87
CA PHE A 237 -3.33 -26.59 12.32
C PHE A 237 -2.36 -25.55 12.90
N LEU A 238 -1.29 -26.01 13.56
CA LEU A 238 -0.34 -25.14 14.25
C LEU A 238 0.81 -24.62 13.37
N VAL A 239 0.99 -25.14 12.16
CA VAL A 239 2.10 -24.73 11.27
C VAL A 239 2.15 -23.20 11.06
N PRO A 240 1.03 -22.49 10.78
CA PRO A 240 1.06 -21.04 10.62
C PRO A 240 1.54 -20.29 11.89
N TYR A 241 1.23 -20.82 13.08
CA TYR A 241 1.68 -20.25 14.36
C TYR A 241 3.16 -20.53 14.63
N ILE A 242 3.64 -21.74 14.30
CA ILE A 242 5.05 -22.10 14.39
C ILE A 242 5.90 -21.24 13.46
N VAL A 243 5.44 -21.03 12.21
CA VAL A 243 6.11 -20.15 11.24
C VAL A 243 6.01 -18.67 11.66
N ALA A 244 4.92 -18.25 12.30
CA ALA A 244 4.80 -16.92 12.90
C ALA A 244 5.83 -16.70 14.01
N GLU A 245 6.07 -17.70 14.86
CA GLU A 245 7.07 -17.66 15.93
C GLU A 245 8.50 -17.69 15.36
N ASN A 246 8.80 -18.66 14.50
CA ASN A 246 10.11 -18.86 13.91
C ASN A 246 10.02 -18.98 12.37
N PRO A 247 10.14 -17.86 11.65
CA PRO A 247 10.14 -17.84 10.18
C PRO A 247 11.35 -18.56 9.55
N ASP A 248 12.40 -18.84 10.32
CA ASP A 248 13.62 -19.54 9.85
C ASP A 248 13.55 -21.07 10.07
N ILE A 249 12.42 -21.59 10.56
CA ILE A 249 12.24 -23.02 10.77
C ILE A 249 12.31 -23.79 9.43
N SER A 250 12.89 -25.00 9.46
CA SER A 250 12.82 -25.92 8.32
C SER A 250 11.40 -26.48 8.18
N LEU A 251 10.93 -26.61 6.95
CA LEU A 251 9.60 -27.09 6.61
C LEU A 251 9.24 -28.42 7.27
N VAL A 252 10.13 -29.42 7.15
CA VAL A 252 9.86 -30.76 7.67
C VAL A 252 9.74 -30.71 9.19
N LYS A 253 10.58 -29.90 9.83
CA LYS A 253 10.56 -29.71 11.28
C LYS A 253 9.30 -28.99 11.74
N ALA A 254 8.83 -27.96 11.03
CA ALA A 254 7.59 -27.26 11.35
C ALA A 254 6.36 -28.18 11.27
N ILE A 255 6.31 -29.03 10.23
CA ILE A 255 5.21 -29.99 10.06
C ILE A 255 5.25 -31.05 11.15
N LYS A 256 6.41 -31.68 11.40
CA LYS A 256 6.57 -32.69 12.45
C LYS A 256 6.21 -32.13 13.82
N LEU A 257 6.69 -30.93 14.14
CA LEU A 257 6.39 -30.26 15.41
C LEU A 257 4.89 -30.01 15.57
N SER A 258 4.20 -29.49 14.55
CA SER A 258 2.73 -29.35 14.58
C SER A 258 2.02 -30.69 14.79
N GLN A 259 2.47 -31.76 14.13
CA GLN A 259 1.87 -33.10 14.27
C GLN A 259 2.04 -33.64 15.69
N SER A 260 3.23 -33.51 16.26
CA SER A 260 3.55 -33.98 17.62
C SER A 260 2.79 -33.18 18.68
N MET A 261 2.74 -31.85 18.55
CA MET A 261 1.97 -30.98 19.46
C MET A 261 0.46 -31.26 19.41
N MET A 262 -0.06 -31.69 18.25
CA MET A 262 -1.48 -32.01 18.08
C MET A 262 -1.84 -33.44 18.47
N LYS A 263 -0.88 -34.32 18.80
CA LYS A 263 -1.16 -35.71 19.20
C LYS A 263 -1.96 -35.70 20.52
N GLY A 264 -3.15 -36.30 20.51
CA GLY A 264 -4.11 -36.25 21.63
C GLY A 264 -5.04 -35.03 21.65
N HIS A 265 -4.72 -33.96 20.91
CA HIS A 265 -5.44 -32.68 20.94
C HIS A 265 -6.30 -32.40 19.68
N LYS A 266 -6.28 -33.28 18.67
CA LYS A 266 -7.06 -33.09 17.42
C LYS A 266 -8.57 -33.00 17.66
N LEU A 267 -9.12 -33.93 18.45
CA LEU A 267 -10.56 -33.96 18.76
C LEU A 267 -10.97 -32.78 19.65
N GLU A 268 -10.09 -32.36 20.55
CA GLU A 268 -10.29 -31.16 21.37
C GLU A 268 -10.39 -29.90 20.49
N CYS A 269 -9.44 -29.73 19.56
CA CYS A 269 -9.45 -28.61 18.61
C CYS A 269 -10.70 -28.62 17.72
N PHE A 270 -11.14 -29.80 17.26
CA PHE A 270 -12.41 -29.96 16.53
C PHE A 270 -13.61 -29.50 17.38
N ARG A 271 -13.71 -29.95 18.63
CA ARG A 271 -14.78 -29.53 19.56
C ARG A 271 -14.78 -28.02 19.79
N HIS A 272 -13.60 -27.39 19.91
CA HIS A 272 -13.49 -25.94 20.04
C HIS A 272 -14.02 -25.21 18.80
N ARG A 273 -13.73 -25.71 17.60
CA ARG A 273 -14.22 -25.13 16.35
C ARG A 273 -15.73 -25.32 16.18
N LEU A 274 -16.26 -26.50 16.48
CA LEU A 274 -17.70 -26.79 16.48
C LEU A 274 -18.48 -25.82 17.38
N SER A 275 -17.85 -25.43 18.47
CA SER A 275 -18.33 -24.46 19.46
C SER A 275 -18.58 -23.04 18.92
N PHE A 276 -18.08 -22.73 17.73
CA PHE A 276 -18.33 -21.47 17.03
C PHE A 276 -19.31 -21.59 15.86
N VAL A 277 -19.83 -22.78 15.54
CA VAL A 277 -20.71 -22.98 14.37
C VAL A 277 -21.98 -22.13 14.43
N LEU A 278 -22.60 -21.98 15.59
CA LEU A 278 -23.76 -21.09 15.76
C LEU A 278 -23.41 -19.62 15.50
N TRP A 279 -22.18 -19.21 15.83
CA TRP A 279 -21.70 -17.87 15.49
C TRP A 279 -21.41 -17.71 14.01
N ASP A 280 -20.91 -18.76 13.34
CA ASP A 280 -20.75 -18.77 11.90
C ASP A 280 -22.09 -18.64 11.17
N LEU A 281 -23.13 -19.32 11.65
CA LEU A 281 -24.48 -19.19 11.12
C LEU A 281 -25.00 -17.75 11.30
N LEU A 282 -24.81 -17.16 12.48
CA LEU A 282 -25.15 -15.75 12.71
C LEU A 282 -24.39 -14.80 11.77
N SER A 283 -23.12 -15.09 11.50
CA SER A 283 -22.34 -14.32 10.52
C SER A 283 -22.90 -14.44 9.11
N ILE A 284 -23.46 -15.59 8.72
CA ILE A 284 -24.09 -15.77 7.39
C ILE A 284 -25.39 -14.96 7.32
N ILE A 285 -26.23 -15.04 8.35
CA ILE A 285 -27.51 -14.31 8.44
C ILE A 285 -27.29 -12.78 8.40
N THR A 286 -26.18 -12.31 8.96
CA THR A 286 -25.82 -10.88 8.97
C THR A 286 -24.96 -10.45 7.78
N PHE A 287 -24.98 -11.21 6.67
CA PHE A 287 -24.21 -10.93 5.45
C PHE A 287 -22.70 -10.69 5.70
N GLY A 288 -22.14 -11.33 6.73
CA GLY A 288 -20.73 -11.24 7.09
C GLY A 288 -20.35 -10.11 8.03
N ILE A 289 -21.26 -9.20 8.41
CA ILE A 289 -20.97 -8.06 9.30
C ILE A 289 -20.45 -8.56 10.66
N VAL A 290 -21.17 -9.48 11.31
CA VAL A 290 -20.73 -10.08 12.58
C VAL A 290 -19.40 -10.84 12.40
N GLY A 291 -19.21 -11.47 11.25
CA GLY A 291 -17.98 -12.13 10.84
C GLY A 291 -16.76 -11.22 10.90
N VAL A 292 -16.85 -10.11 10.17
CA VAL A 292 -15.77 -9.14 9.97
C VAL A 292 -15.43 -8.38 11.25
N PHE A 293 -16.43 -7.81 11.92
CA PHE A 293 -16.18 -6.86 13.00
C PHE A 293 -15.99 -7.53 14.37
N PHE A 294 -16.41 -8.79 14.54
CA PHE A 294 -16.34 -9.43 15.86
C PHE A 294 -15.84 -10.88 15.81
N LEU A 295 -16.49 -11.74 15.03
CA LEU A 295 -16.30 -13.18 15.13
C LEU A 295 -14.90 -13.63 14.67
N ASN A 296 -14.41 -13.13 13.54
CA ASN A 296 -13.08 -13.49 13.02
C ASN A 296 -11.96 -13.06 13.99
N PRO A 297 -11.89 -11.79 14.44
CA PRO A 297 -10.96 -11.37 15.47
C PRO A 297 -11.05 -12.20 16.77
N TYR A 298 -12.27 -12.49 17.23
CA TYR A 298 -12.49 -13.25 18.45
C TYR A 298 -12.01 -14.70 18.34
N LYS A 299 -12.30 -15.37 17.23
CA LYS A 299 -11.83 -16.74 16.95
C LYS A 299 -10.32 -16.83 16.88
N GLU A 300 -9.69 -15.89 16.18
CA GLU A 300 -8.24 -15.87 16.04
C GLU A 300 -7.55 -15.61 17.38
N ALA A 301 -8.09 -14.71 18.21
CA ALA A 301 -7.62 -14.52 19.58
C ALA A 301 -7.77 -15.80 20.44
N PHE A 302 -8.88 -16.53 20.29
CA PHE A 302 -9.10 -17.81 20.98
C PHE A 302 -8.09 -18.88 20.55
N PHE A 303 -7.89 -19.09 19.25
CA PHE A 303 -6.95 -20.11 18.76
C PHE A 303 -5.49 -19.73 18.98
N THR A 304 -5.17 -18.44 19.07
CA THR A 304 -3.86 -17.96 19.53
C THR A 304 -3.61 -18.39 20.97
N GLY A 305 -4.58 -18.20 21.88
CA GLY A 305 -4.49 -18.70 23.25
C GLY A 305 -4.38 -20.23 23.32
N TYR A 306 -5.08 -20.95 22.45
CA TYR A 306 -4.97 -22.41 22.34
C TYR A 306 -3.56 -22.86 21.91
N TYR A 307 -2.94 -22.18 20.94
CA TYR A 307 -1.56 -22.45 20.55
C TYR A 307 -0.57 -22.16 21.68
N VAL A 308 -0.73 -21.04 22.40
CA VAL A 308 0.10 -20.70 23.58
C VAL A 308 0.05 -21.81 24.63
N PHE A 309 -1.14 -22.35 24.88
CA PHE A 309 -1.33 -23.49 25.80
C PHE A 309 -0.59 -24.75 25.31
N LEU A 310 -0.79 -25.15 24.05
CA LEU A 310 -0.13 -26.33 23.49
C LEU A 310 1.40 -26.18 23.43
N ARG A 311 1.91 -24.99 23.12
CA ARG A 311 3.35 -24.67 23.17
C ARG A 311 3.91 -24.89 24.57
N LYS A 312 3.23 -24.37 25.60
CA LYS A 312 3.66 -24.54 27.00
C LYS A 312 3.69 -26.00 27.40
N GLN A 313 2.70 -26.78 26.99
CA GLN A 313 2.67 -28.23 27.23
C GLN A 313 3.80 -28.94 26.49
N ALA A 314 4.00 -28.64 25.21
CA ALA A 314 5.05 -29.25 24.38
C ALA A 314 6.46 -29.03 24.95
N LYS A 315 6.78 -27.80 25.39
CA LYS A 315 8.05 -27.50 26.07
C LYS A 315 8.20 -28.27 27.38
N LYS A 316 7.13 -28.41 28.18
CA LYS A 316 7.17 -29.17 29.45
C LYS A 316 7.37 -30.67 29.24
N THR A 317 6.75 -31.24 28.21
CA THR A 317 6.86 -32.67 27.90
C THR A 317 8.13 -33.04 27.13
N GLY A 318 8.93 -32.05 26.70
CA GLY A 318 10.17 -32.27 25.98
C GLY A 318 9.98 -32.92 24.60
N ILE A 319 8.99 -32.46 23.82
CA ILE A 319 8.76 -32.99 22.46
C ILE A 319 9.98 -32.67 21.57
N GLU A 320 10.32 -33.58 20.66
CA GLU A 320 11.35 -33.38 19.64
C GLU A 320 11.12 -32.05 18.88
N HIS A 321 12.19 -31.29 18.65
CA HIS A 321 12.18 -30.00 17.95
C HIS A 321 11.55 -28.81 18.69
N THR A 322 11.28 -28.94 19.99
CA THR A 322 10.78 -27.83 20.81
C THR A 322 11.79 -26.71 21.00
N GLU A 323 13.09 -26.97 20.78
CA GLU A 323 14.15 -25.97 20.75
C GLU A 323 13.97 -24.92 19.64
N LEU A 324 13.19 -25.25 18.60
CA LEU A 324 12.88 -24.35 17.49
C LEU A 324 11.78 -23.33 17.83
N LEU A 325 11.05 -23.54 18.93
CA LEU A 325 10.11 -22.57 19.51
C LEU A 325 10.88 -21.60 20.40
N ASN A 326 11.73 -20.79 19.76
CA ASN A 326 12.81 -20.04 20.41
C ASN A 326 12.48 -18.56 20.68
N ASP A 327 11.30 -18.08 20.29
CA ASP A 327 10.90 -16.69 20.52
C ASP A 327 10.12 -16.59 21.84
N ASP A 328 10.84 -16.60 22.95
CA ASP A 328 10.22 -16.59 24.28
C ASP A 328 9.53 -15.26 24.60
N TYR A 329 9.99 -14.15 24.02
CA TYR A 329 9.39 -12.84 24.22
C TYR A 329 7.98 -12.68 23.61
N LEU A 330 7.53 -13.63 22.78
CA LEU A 330 6.10 -13.70 22.41
C LEU A 330 5.19 -14.19 23.54
N TYR A 331 5.76 -14.77 24.61
CA TYR A 331 5.01 -15.45 25.68
C TYR A 331 5.34 -14.92 27.07
N GLN A 332 6.45 -14.21 27.22
CA GLN A 332 6.84 -13.53 28.45
C GLN A 332 7.35 -12.13 28.12
N LYS A 333 7.04 -11.15 28.97
CA LYS A 333 7.65 -9.83 28.85
C LYS A 333 9.13 -9.94 29.26
N ALA A 334 10.00 -9.23 28.55
CA ALA A 334 11.39 -9.11 28.93
C ALA A 334 11.52 -8.32 30.23
N ASP A 335 12.50 -8.68 31.06
CA ASP A 335 12.83 -7.92 32.25
C ASP A 335 13.27 -6.51 31.87
N SER A 336 12.89 -5.52 32.67
CA SER A 336 13.21 -4.11 32.41
C SER A 336 14.71 -3.86 32.28
N GLU A 337 15.52 -4.60 33.02
CA GLU A 337 17.00 -4.54 32.97
C GLU A 337 17.52 -5.05 31.62
N ALA A 338 17.10 -6.24 31.20
CA ALA A 338 17.46 -6.79 29.89
C ALA A 338 17.02 -5.89 28.72
N LEU A 339 15.83 -5.27 28.83
CA LEU A 339 15.36 -4.28 27.85
C LEU A 339 16.26 -3.04 27.82
N SER A 340 16.64 -2.54 28.99
CA SER A 340 17.53 -1.39 29.13
C SER A 340 18.91 -1.68 28.51
N ASP A 341 19.43 -2.90 28.65
CA ASP A 341 20.73 -3.28 28.10
C ASP A 341 20.73 -3.35 26.57
N VAL A 342 19.76 -4.07 25.98
CA VAL A 342 19.64 -4.24 24.51
C VAL A 342 19.32 -2.93 23.81
N TYR A 343 18.59 -2.04 24.49
CA TYR A 343 18.25 -0.70 24.00
C TYR A 343 19.06 0.39 24.72
N SER A 344 20.25 0.07 25.21
CA SER A 344 21.11 1.01 25.95
C SER A 344 21.53 2.22 25.10
N ASP A 345 21.60 2.06 23.78
CA ASP A 345 21.74 3.18 22.83
C ASP A 345 20.60 4.18 22.97
N VAL A 346 19.36 3.71 23.06
CA VAL A 346 18.17 4.56 23.22
C VAL A 346 18.07 5.13 24.63
N VAL A 347 18.41 4.34 25.65
CA VAL A 347 18.41 4.80 27.06
C VAL A 347 19.44 5.91 27.26
N ARG A 348 20.69 5.71 26.82
CA ARG A 348 21.73 6.74 26.85
C ARG A 348 21.33 7.98 26.06
N LEU A 349 20.72 7.79 24.88
CA LEU A 349 20.17 8.91 24.13
C LEU A 349 19.08 9.65 24.91
N SER A 350 18.23 8.94 25.67
CA SER A 350 17.17 9.56 26.48
C SER A 350 17.71 10.37 27.66
N GLU A 351 18.77 9.90 28.31
CA GLU A 351 19.42 10.59 29.43
C GLU A 351 20.19 11.84 28.95
N GLN A 352 20.83 11.75 27.78
CA GLN A 352 21.61 12.85 27.20
C GLN A 352 20.76 13.90 26.47
N THR A 353 19.47 13.63 26.24
CA THR A 353 18.63 14.53 25.45
C THR A 353 17.97 15.57 26.35
N GLU A 354 18.61 16.72 26.47
CA GLU A 354 18.00 17.90 27.08
C GLU A 354 16.92 18.53 26.18
N THR A 355 15.87 19.06 26.80
CA THR A 355 14.85 19.85 26.11
C THR A 355 15.38 21.23 25.77
N LYS A 356 16.06 21.33 24.63
CA LYS A 356 16.45 22.63 24.06
C LYS A 356 15.20 23.37 23.58
N LYS A 357 15.14 24.69 23.80
CA LYS A 357 14.14 25.58 23.19
C LYS A 357 14.71 26.13 21.88
N LEU A 358 13.86 26.34 20.88
CA LEU A 358 14.28 26.98 19.65
C LEU A 358 14.73 28.43 19.97
N PRO A 359 15.94 28.86 19.54
CA PRO A 359 16.41 30.22 19.74
C PRO A 359 15.54 31.25 18.97
N GLY A 360 15.55 32.50 19.40
CA GLY A 360 14.78 33.59 18.77
C GLY A 360 13.53 34.03 19.56
N ASN A 361 12.82 35.03 19.03
CA ASN A 361 11.62 35.61 19.63
C ASN A 361 10.38 34.69 19.46
N ALA A 362 9.29 34.98 20.17
CA ALA A 362 8.10 34.13 20.17
C ALA A 362 7.47 33.95 18.78
N ALA A 363 7.45 35.03 17.98
CA ALA A 363 6.95 35.00 16.60
C ALA A 363 7.80 34.05 15.72
N TRP A 364 9.13 34.17 15.77
CA TRP A 364 10.02 33.30 15.01
C TRP A 364 9.84 31.82 15.39
N ARG A 365 9.70 31.52 16.68
CA ARG A 365 9.42 30.15 17.15
C ARG A 365 8.12 29.60 16.60
N PHE A 366 7.07 30.43 16.51
CA PHE A 366 5.80 30.04 15.93
C PHE A 366 5.95 29.69 14.44
N PHE A 367 6.59 30.57 13.65
CA PHE A 367 6.81 30.33 12.21
C PHE A 367 7.69 29.10 11.97
N ALA A 368 8.81 28.96 12.67
CA ALA A 368 9.72 27.84 12.49
C ALA A 368 9.08 26.50 12.85
N ASN A 369 8.27 26.44 13.91
CA ASN A 369 7.59 25.21 14.34
C ASN A 369 6.46 24.80 13.38
N ILE A 370 5.69 25.76 12.87
CA ILE A 370 4.59 25.47 11.95
C ILE A 370 5.13 25.11 10.58
N PHE A 371 5.99 25.95 10.03
CA PHE A 371 6.39 25.87 8.63
C PHE A 371 7.67 25.06 8.37
N GLY A 372 8.40 24.68 9.41
CA GLY A 372 9.63 23.93 9.20
C GLY A 372 10.74 24.77 8.57
N VAL A 373 10.70 26.11 8.64
CA VAL A 373 11.65 27.01 7.95
C VAL A 373 12.58 27.70 8.94
N VAL A 374 13.83 27.87 8.54
CA VAL A 374 14.89 28.55 9.31
C VAL A 374 15.58 29.58 8.41
N LEU A 375 16.02 30.70 8.98
CA LEU A 375 16.68 31.75 8.19
C LEU A 375 18.07 31.30 7.70
N THR A 376 18.85 30.70 8.59
CA THR A 376 20.22 30.22 8.34
C THR A 376 20.50 28.99 9.20
N TYR A 377 21.48 28.17 8.85
CA TYR A 377 21.91 27.08 9.74
C TYR A 377 22.80 27.62 10.87
N ASN A 378 22.19 28.19 11.91
CA ASN A 378 22.93 28.54 13.11
C ASN A 378 23.22 27.28 13.95
N LYS A 379 24.37 27.23 14.63
CA LYS A 379 24.80 26.05 15.42
C LYS A 379 23.76 25.68 16.49
N LEU A 380 23.15 26.68 17.13
CA LEU A 380 22.11 26.51 18.14
C LEU A 380 20.83 25.88 17.60
N GLU A 381 20.44 26.21 16.36
CA GLU A 381 19.23 25.65 15.72
C GLU A 381 19.47 24.21 15.26
N GLN A 382 20.67 23.91 14.73
CA GLN A 382 21.06 22.53 14.42
C GLN A 382 20.99 21.63 15.65
N GLU A 383 21.54 22.08 16.77
CA GLU A 383 21.49 21.35 18.04
C GLU A 383 20.06 21.12 18.55
N TYR A 384 19.15 22.07 18.32
CA TYR A 384 17.73 21.92 18.66
C TYR A 384 17.06 20.83 17.80
N PHE A 385 17.30 20.81 16.49
CA PHE A 385 16.71 19.81 15.59
C PHE A 385 17.26 18.42 15.84
N ASP A 386 18.55 18.30 16.10
CA ASP A 386 19.18 17.03 16.48
C ASP A 386 18.60 16.51 17.80
N SER A 387 18.33 17.39 18.78
CA SER A 387 17.63 17.02 20.02
C SER A 387 16.21 16.52 19.76
N ASN A 388 15.42 17.22 18.94
CA ASN A 388 14.06 16.77 18.61
C ASN A 388 14.05 15.43 17.86
N MET A 389 14.99 15.19 16.96
CA MET A 389 15.14 13.90 16.27
C MET A 389 15.42 12.76 17.26
N ARG A 390 16.31 12.98 18.24
CA ARG A 390 16.57 12.01 19.31
C ARG A 390 15.28 11.71 20.08
N LYS A 391 14.47 12.72 20.42
CA LYS A 391 13.17 12.54 21.10
C LYS A 391 12.20 11.68 20.31
N GLU A 392 12.13 11.82 18.99
CA GLU A 392 11.25 11.00 18.17
C GLU A 392 11.68 9.53 18.14
N LYS A 393 12.99 9.28 18.02
CA LYS A 393 13.58 7.93 18.13
C LYS A 393 13.26 7.33 19.51
N ILE A 394 13.48 8.10 20.58
CA ILE A 394 13.15 7.68 21.95
C ILE A 394 11.66 7.34 22.06
N THR A 395 10.77 8.17 21.52
CA THR A 395 9.32 7.96 21.58
C THR A 395 8.90 6.68 20.87
N ALA A 396 9.47 6.40 19.69
CA ALA A 396 9.16 5.18 18.93
C ALA A 396 9.54 3.90 19.70
N PHE A 397 10.67 3.92 20.40
CA PHE A 397 11.14 2.78 21.21
C PHE A 397 10.65 2.81 22.66
N LYS A 398 10.03 3.90 23.13
CA LYS A 398 9.55 4.07 24.50
C LYS A 398 8.57 2.96 24.91
N ALA A 399 7.64 2.61 24.03
CA ALA A 399 6.70 1.52 24.29
C ALA A 399 7.40 0.15 24.43
N ILE A 400 8.54 -0.05 23.76
CA ILE A 400 9.33 -1.27 23.86
C ILE A 400 10.13 -1.28 25.17
N ILE A 401 10.80 -0.18 25.51
CA ILE A 401 11.58 -0.03 26.76
C ILE A 401 10.68 -0.18 27.99
N GLN A 402 9.44 0.32 27.93
CA GLN A 402 8.43 0.16 28.99
C GLN A 402 7.83 -1.25 29.06
N GLY A 403 8.20 -2.18 28.17
CA GLY A 403 7.62 -3.53 28.12
C GLY A 403 6.16 -3.58 27.63
N ASN A 404 5.70 -2.52 26.97
CA ASN A 404 4.33 -2.41 26.41
C ASN A 404 4.23 -2.91 24.97
N SER A 405 5.34 -3.04 24.24
CA SER A 405 5.42 -3.54 22.86
C SER A 405 6.50 -4.61 22.73
N TYR A 406 6.37 -5.49 21.73
CA TYR A 406 7.33 -6.57 21.47
C TYR A 406 8.75 -6.04 21.16
N PRO A 407 9.80 -6.52 21.86
CA PRO A 407 11.19 -6.09 21.67
C PRO A 407 11.81 -6.77 20.46
N GLU A 408 11.78 -6.06 19.33
CA GLU A 408 12.21 -6.60 18.04
C GLU A 408 13.68 -7.02 18.01
N ARG A 409 14.57 -6.29 18.70
CA ARG A 409 16.01 -6.58 18.73
C ARG A 409 16.35 -7.84 19.53
N MET A 410 15.43 -8.30 20.37
CA MET A 410 15.57 -9.53 21.13
C MET A 410 15.05 -10.76 20.37
N ASN A 411 14.50 -10.58 19.17
CA ASN A 411 14.07 -11.70 18.36
C ASN A 411 15.29 -12.52 17.87
N PRO A 412 15.33 -13.85 18.09
CA PRO A 412 16.47 -14.69 17.70
C PRO A 412 16.81 -14.65 16.20
N VAL A 413 15.82 -14.37 15.34
CA VAL A 413 16.00 -14.26 13.88
C VAL A 413 16.57 -12.89 13.50
N LEU A 414 16.19 -11.82 14.20
CA LEU A 414 16.67 -10.46 13.93
C LEU A 414 18.03 -10.15 14.53
N GLN A 415 18.44 -10.79 15.62
CA GLN A 415 19.77 -10.60 16.21
C GLN A 415 20.91 -10.79 15.20
N LYS A 416 20.67 -11.53 14.11
CA LYS A 416 21.64 -11.74 13.01
C LYS A 416 21.81 -10.53 12.07
N TYR A 417 20.92 -9.54 12.10
CA TYR A 417 20.92 -8.39 11.19
C TYR A 417 21.05 -7.08 11.97
N SER A 418 22.28 -6.55 12.02
CA SER A 418 22.59 -5.26 12.64
C SER A 418 21.74 -4.12 12.02
N GLU A 419 20.88 -3.49 12.82
CA GLU A 419 20.02 -2.33 12.47
C GLU A 419 20.82 -1.01 12.29
N LYS A 420 22.10 -1.06 11.92
CA LYS A 420 22.92 0.16 11.79
C LYS A 420 22.56 1.09 10.62
N LYS A 421 21.59 0.75 9.76
CA LYS A 421 21.37 1.47 8.48
C LYS A 421 20.05 2.24 8.33
N ILE A 422 19.07 2.12 9.23
CA ILE A 422 17.84 2.95 9.17
C ILE A 422 18.06 4.20 10.04
N GLU A 423 19.08 4.98 9.71
CA GLU A 423 19.42 6.22 10.43
C GLU A 423 19.45 7.45 9.51
N LEU A 424 19.01 7.34 8.25
CA LEU A 424 19.53 8.22 7.19
C LEU A 424 18.58 9.18 6.47
N LEU A 425 17.30 9.31 6.83
CA LEU A 425 16.42 10.32 6.22
C LEU A 425 15.54 11.00 7.26
N ASN A 426 16.07 12.06 7.89
CA ASN A 426 15.30 12.92 8.78
C ASN A 426 14.27 13.73 7.96
N TYR A 427 13.06 13.21 7.87
CA TYR A 427 11.98 13.84 7.09
C TYR A 427 11.26 14.97 7.84
N ARG A 428 11.40 15.08 9.17
CA ARG A 428 10.86 16.20 9.97
C ARG A 428 11.88 17.32 10.20
N ARG A 429 12.91 17.37 9.36
CA ARG A 429 13.90 18.44 9.42
C ARG A 429 13.29 19.78 9.02
N HIS A 430 13.92 20.83 9.53
CA HIS A 430 13.66 22.20 9.11
C HIS A 430 14.67 22.60 8.03
N TYR A 431 14.21 23.36 7.05
CA TYR A 431 14.98 23.78 5.88
C TYR A 431 15.36 25.25 5.97
N SER A 432 16.58 25.61 5.54
CA SER A 432 16.97 27.01 5.44
C SER A 432 16.30 27.69 4.25
N LEU A 433 16.13 29.01 4.28
CA LEU A 433 15.59 29.76 3.13
C LEU A 433 16.42 29.53 1.86
N CYS A 434 17.74 29.54 1.96
CA CYS A 434 18.62 29.25 0.82
C CYS A 434 18.45 27.81 0.32
N SER A 435 18.30 26.83 1.23
CA SER A 435 18.02 25.44 0.84
C SER A 435 16.70 25.33 0.08
N LEU A 436 15.64 26.01 0.56
CA LEU A 436 14.33 25.99 -0.09
C LEU A 436 14.36 26.64 -1.47
N ILE A 437 15.09 27.75 -1.65
CA ILE A 437 15.25 28.40 -2.96
C ILE A 437 15.95 27.45 -3.94
N VAL A 438 17.04 26.79 -3.52
CA VAL A 438 17.74 25.85 -4.41
C VAL A 438 16.87 24.62 -4.70
N ILE A 439 16.17 24.07 -3.69
CA ILE A 439 15.24 22.96 -3.87
C ILE A 439 14.10 23.35 -4.84
N PHE A 440 13.57 24.58 -4.73
CA PHE A 440 12.58 25.10 -5.68
C PHE A 440 13.10 24.99 -7.11
N PHE A 441 14.29 25.55 -7.40
CA PHE A 441 14.84 25.52 -8.75
C PHE A 441 15.17 24.12 -9.24
N LEU A 442 15.73 23.26 -8.38
CA LEU A 442 16.01 21.87 -8.72
C LEU A 442 14.73 21.11 -9.09
N LEU A 443 13.65 21.29 -8.33
CA LEU A 443 12.37 20.66 -8.64
C LEU A 443 11.72 21.26 -9.88
N SER A 444 11.81 22.58 -10.10
CA SER A 444 11.30 23.23 -11.31
C SER A 444 12.02 22.76 -12.58
N VAL A 445 13.35 22.63 -12.54
CA VAL A 445 14.14 22.09 -13.68
C VAL A 445 13.84 20.62 -13.89
N THR A 446 13.67 19.84 -12.80
CA THR A 446 13.31 18.42 -12.90
C THR A 446 11.93 18.23 -13.51
N GLY A 447 10.95 19.06 -13.10
CA GLY A 447 9.60 19.05 -13.68
C GLY A 447 9.60 19.43 -15.15
N TRP A 448 10.35 20.46 -15.53
CA TRP A 448 10.54 20.84 -16.93
C TRP A 448 11.14 19.70 -17.76
N PHE A 449 12.19 19.06 -17.26
CA PHE A 449 12.80 17.91 -17.92
C PHE A 449 11.85 16.71 -18.02
N TRP A 450 11.03 16.47 -16.98
CA TRP A 450 10.01 15.42 -16.96
C TRP A 450 8.96 15.62 -18.05
N GLU A 451 8.35 16.80 -18.13
CA GLU A 451 7.36 17.15 -19.15
C GLU A 451 7.93 17.04 -20.57
N MET A 452 9.17 17.51 -20.76
CA MET A 452 9.87 17.35 -22.02
C MET A 452 10.09 15.89 -22.40
N CYS A 453 10.46 15.03 -21.45
CA CYS A 453 10.68 13.61 -21.73
C CYS A 453 9.37 12.91 -22.11
N ILE A 454 8.25 13.27 -21.50
CA ILE A 454 6.93 12.72 -21.84
C ILE A 454 6.61 13.04 -23.31
N HIS A 455 6.65 14.31 -23.71
CA HIS A 455 6.37 14.71 -25.09
C HIS A 455 7.37 14.17 -26.11
N LEU A 456 8.64 14.04 -25.73
CA LEU A 456 9.63 13.41 -26.60
C LEU A 456 9.29 11.93 -26.88
N VAL A 457 8.71 11.23 -25.90
CA VAL A 457 8.29 9.82 -26.03
C VAL A 457 6.94 9.69 -26.73
N GLU A 458 5.99 10.58 -26.45
CA GLU A 458 4.62 10.53 -26.97
C GLU A 458 4.51 11.08 -28.40
N ASP A 459 5.08 12.26 -28.65
CA ASP A 459 4.94 12.99 -29.91
C ASP A 459 6.19 12.90 -30.80
N GLY A 460 7.31 12.41 -30.26
CA GLY A 460 8.57 12.28 -31.00
C GLY A 460 9.26 13.62 -31.29
N VAL A 461 8.78 14.73 -30.72
CA VAL A 461 9.29 16.08 -30.95
C VAL A 461 9.78 16.72 -29.66
N PHE A 462 10.81 17.54 -29.78
CA PHE A 462 11.33 18.33 -28.68
C PHE A 462 10.51 19.62 -28.54
N VAL A 463 9.83 19.79 -27.41
CA VAL A 463 8.97 20.95 -27.15
C VAL A 463 9.32 21.56 -25.79
N ASN A 464 9.58 22.86 -25.76
CA ASN A 464 9.80 23.59 -24.51
C ASN A 464 8.47 23.76 -23.79
N ARG A 465 8.17 22.89 -22.82
CA ARG A 465 6.87 22.86 -22.12
C ARG A 465 6.80 23.95 -21.04
N GLY A 466 5.58 24.42 -20.81
CA GLY A 466 5.24 25.37 -19.74
C GLY A 466 5.05 26.81 -20.21
N PHE A 467 4.57 27.64 -19.29
CA PHE A 467 4.27 29.05 -19.52
C PHE A 467 5.53 29.92 -19.74
N LEU A 468 6.63 29.57 -19.09
CA LEU A 468 7.89 30.32 -19.11
C LEU A 468 8.83 29.86 -20.24
N GLN A 469 9.75 30.73 -20.66
CA GLN A 469 10.71 30.42 -21.74
C GLN A 469 11.96 29.69 -21.22
N GLY A 470 12.34 29.92 -19.96
CA GLY A 470 13.49 29.29 -19.33
C GLY A 470 13.26 27.82 -18.99
N PRO A 471 14.34 27.08 -18.64
CA PRO A 471 14.30 25.64 -18.36
C PRO A 471 13.76 25.35 -16.95
N TRP A 472 12.62 25.93 -16.59
CA TRP A 472 11.98 25.75 -15.30
C TRP A 472 10.46 25.71 -15.46
N LEU A 473 9.83 24.76 -14.77
CA LEU A 473 8.38 24.70 -14.59
C LEU A 473 8.04 25.06 -13.14
N PRO A 474 7.70 26.33 -12.83
CA PRO A 474 7.57 26.78 -11.44
C PRO A 474 6.54 26.01 -10.62
N ILE A 475 5.50 25.45 -11.24
CA ILE A 475 4.47 24.68 -10.54
C ILE A 475 5.05 23.50 -9.77
N TYR A 476 6.09 22.82 -10.29
CA TYR A 476 6.78 21.74 -9.60
C TYR A 476 7.61 22.24 -8.42
N GLY A 477 8.31 23.37 -8.59
CA GLY A 477 9.06 24.02 -7.52
C GLY A 477 8.16 24.51 -6.39
N PHE A 478 7.07 25.22 -6.73
CA PHE A 478 6.09 25.71 -5.77
C PHE A 478 5.39 24.57 -5.05
N GLY A 479 4.90 23.56 -5.78
CA GLY A 479 4.29 22.37 -5.18
C GLY A 479 5.24 21.68 -4.19
N GLY A 480 6.49 21.43 -4.61
CA GLY A 480 7.53 20.85 -3.76
C GLY A 480 7.81 21.66 -2.50
N VAL A 481 8.06 22.96 -2.62
CA VAL A 481 8.35 23.83 -1.47
C VAL A 481 7.13 24.02 -0.58
N MET A 482 5.93 24.18 -1.13
CA MET A 482 4.69 24.28 -0.35
C MET A 482 4.41 23.00 0.41
N MET A 483 4.70 21.81 -0.15
CA MET A 483 4.63 20.55 0.60
C MET A 483 5.59 20.55 1.79
N LEU A 484 6.85 20.96 1.58
CA LEU A 484 7.80 21.07 2.68
C LEU A 484 7.33 22.10 3.72
N VAL A 485 6.82 23.24 3.31
CA VAL A 485 6.51 24.34 4.23
C VAL A 485 5.18 24.12 4.95
N LEU A 486 4.10 23.86 4.21
CA LEU A 486 2.73 23.80 4.75
C LEU A 486 2.39 22.46 5.39
N LEU A 487 2.99 21.35 4.92
CA LEU A 487 2.65 20.01 5.39
C LEU A 487 3.57 19.50 6.51
N ASN A 488 4.47 20.34 7.03
CA ASN A 488 5.45 19.98 8.06
C ASN A 488 4.83 19.25 9.28
N ARG A 489 3.60 19.61 9.68
CA ARG A 489 2.87 18.98 10.78
C ARG A 489 2.35 17.57 10.46
N PHE A 490 2.04 17.28 9.19
CA PHE A 490 1.44 16.02 8.75
C PHE A 490 2.47 14.94 8.45
N ARG A 491 3.74 15.30 8.21
CA ARG A 491 4.86 14.37 7.95
C ARG A 491 5.00 13.25 8.98
N ALA A 492 4.50 13.48 10.19
CA ALA A 492 4.45 12.49 11.25
C ALA A 492 3.67 11.22 10.91
N ASN A 493 2.66 11.34 10.05
CA ASN A 493 1.80 10.26 9.61
C ASN A 493 1.86 10.21 8.07
N PRO A 494 2.55 9.22 7.47
CA PRO A 494 2.70 9.12 6.01
C PRO A 494 1.39 9.12 5.22
N ILE A 495 0.31 8.59 5.79
CA ILE A 495 -1.01 8.60 5.14
C ILE A 495 -1.60 10.01 5.13
N ALA A 496 -1.43 10.75 6.24
CA ALA A 496 -1.88 12.14 6.32
C ALA A 496 -1.05 13.03 5.39
N GLU A 497 0.27 12.83 5.33
CA GLU A 497 1.15 13.54 4.40
C GLU A 497 0.73 13.29 2.95
N PHE A 498 0.59 12.01 2.55
CA PHE A 498 0.15 11.62 1.21
C PHE A 498 -1.18 12.27 0.81
N THR A 499 -2.16 12.25 1.71
CA THR A 499 -3.50 12.83 1.46
C THR A 499 -3.45 14.35 1.40
N ALA A 500 -2.66 14.98 2.26
CA ALA A 500 -2.49 16.42 2.25
C ALA A 500 -1.71 16.91 1.02
N SER A 501 -0.73 16.13 0.54
CA SER A 501 -0.03 16.40 -0.73
C SER A 501 -0.98 16.35 -1.92
N ILE A 502 -1.88 15.37 -1.99
CA ILE A 502 -2.94 15.29 -3.01
C ILE A 502 -3.77 16.59 -3.01
N ILE A 503 -4.28 16.98 -1.85
CA ILE A 503 -5.15 18.16 -1.74
C ILE A 503 -4.38 19.43 -2.09
N LEU A 504 -3.18 19.61 -1.54
CA LEU A 504 -2.37 20.81 -1.74
C LEU A 504 -1.98 20.99 -3.21
N CYS A 505 -1.41 19.96 -3.84
CA CYS A 505 -1.00 20.03 -5.23
C CYS A 505 -2.20 20.15 -6.17
N GLY A 506 -3.31 19.46 -5.87
CA GLY A 506 -4.55 19.61 -6.63
C GLY A 506 -5.12 21.02 -6.59
N VAL A 507 -5.12 21.66 -5.41
CA VAL A 507 -5.51 23.08 -5.29
C VAL A 507 -4.58 23.97 -6.10
N VAL A 508 -3.26 23.81 -5.95
CA VAL A 508 -2.27 24.63 -6.68
C VAL A 508 -2.42 24.46 -8.18
N GLU A 509 -2.54 23.23 -8.68
CA GLU A 509 -2.70 22.94 -10.10
C GLU A 509 -4.01 23.51 -10.64
N TYR A 510 -5.13 23.25 -9.97
CA TYR A 510 -6.44 23.76 -10.39
C TYR A 510 -6.45 25.29 -10.52
N PHE A 511 -6.00 25.99 -9.47
CA PHE A 511 -5.99 27.45 -9.47
C PHE A 511 -4.97 28.03 -10.45
N THR A 512 -3.81 27.39 -10.64
CA THR A 512 -2.82 27.85 -11.63
C THR A 512 -3.37 27.72 -13.04
N GLY A 513 -4.01 26.59 -13.36
CA GLY A 513 -4.65 26.38 -14.66
C GLY A 513 -5.78 27.40 -14.90
N LEU A 514 -6.64 27.61 -13.91
CA LEU A 514 -7.73 28.59 -13.99
C LEU A 514 -7.21 30.02 -14.22
N LEU A 515 -6.18 30.44 -13.48
CA LEU A 515 -5.62 31.79 -13.62
C LEU A 515 -4.96 32.01 -14.99
N LEU A 516 -4.27 31.00 -15.52
CA LEU A 516 -3.67 31.07 -16.85
C LEU A 516 -4.75 31.16 -17.93
N GLU A 517 -5.78 30.33 -17.83
CA GLU A 517 -6.88 30.29 -18.78
C GLU A 517 -7.69 31.60 -18.78
N MET A 518 -8.08 32.11 -17.61
CA MET A 518 -8.81 33.38 -17.49
C MET A 518 -8.02 34.58 -18.06
N ARG A 519 -6.68 34.50 -18.06
CA ARG A 519 -5.83 35.61 -18.48
C ARG A 519 -5.41 35.54 -19.95
N PHE A 520 -5.08 34.34 -20.42
CA PHE A 520 -4.48 34.13 -21.74
C PHE A 520 -5.43 33.41 -22.71
N ASN A 521 -6.62 32.95 -22.27
CA ASN A 521 -7.57 32.16 -23.05
C ASN A 521 -6.96 30.90 -23.68
N GLU A 522 -5.93 30.36 -23.03
CA GLU A 522 -5.16 29.19 -23.49
C GLU A 522 -4.99 28.21 -22.34
N LYS A 523 -4.94 26.91 -22.67
CA LYS A 523 -4.69 25.83 -21.71
C LYS A 523 -3.29 25.28 -21.91
N TRP A 524 -2.47 25.28 -20.86
CA TRP A 524 -1.13 24.67 -20.89
C TRP A 524 -1.15 23.16 -20.58
N TRP A 525 -2.23 22.69 -19.98
CA TRP A 525 -2.54 21.27 -19.79
C TRP A 525 -4.05 21.07 -19.79
N ASP A 526 -4.47 19.90 -20.25
CA ASP A 526 -5.86 19.47 -20.26
C ASP A 526 -5.96 17.98 -19.90
N TYR A 527 -6.76 17.68 -18.89
CA TYR A 527 -7.05 16.34 -18.38
C TYR A 527 -8.46 15.88 -18.74
N ASP A 528 -9.10 16.49 -19.73
CA ASP A 528 -10.36 15.99 -20.27
C ASP A 528 -10.25 14.50 -20.67
N GLY A 529 -11.22 13.71 -20.20
CA GLY A 529 -11.23 12.25 -20.41
C GLY A 529 -10.46 11.44 -19.35
N TYR A 530 -9.66 12.06 -18.49
CA TYR A 530 -8.99 11.38 -17.37
C TYR A 530 -9.96 11.03 -16.24
N PHE A 531 -9.60 10.02 -15.44
CA PHE A 531 -10.40 9.58 -14.30
C PHE A 531 -10.54 10.64 -13.22
N LEU A 532 -11.81 10.94 -12.86
CA LEU A 532 -12.20 12.01 -11.94
C LEU A 532 -11.49 13.34 -12.26
N ASN A 533 -11.53 13.74 -13.53
CA ASN A 533 -11.12 15.09 -13.91
C ASN A 533 -12.13 16.14 -13.41
N ILE A 534 -11.64 17.33 -13.12
CA ILE A 534 -12.46 18.51 -12.76
C ILE A 534 -12.12 19.61 -13.76
N ASP A 535 -13.08 19.92 -14.64
CA ASP A 535 -12.99 20.94 -15.70
C ASP A 535 -11.70 20.86 -16.55
N GLY A 536 -11.16 19.66 -16.77
CA GLY A 536 -9.90 19.46 -17.48
C GLY A 536 -8.63 19.95 -16.74
N ARG A 537 -8.72 20.55 -15.55
CA ARG A 537 -7.56 21.20 -14.89
C ARG A 537 -6.80 20.33 -13.91
N VAL A 538 -7.48 19.36 -13.30
CA VAL A 538 -6.88 18.33 -12.41
C VAL A 538 -7.57 17.00 -12.64
N CYS A 539 -6.88 15.88 -12.38
CA CYS A 539 -7.47 14.54 -12.43
C CYS A 539 -6.97 13.64 -11.30
N ALA A 540 -7.74 12.60 -10.93
CA ALA A 540 -7.35 11.72 -9.83
C ALA A 540 -6.02 10.99 -10.06
N GLU A 541 -5.69 10.68 -11.31
CA GLU A 541 -4.40 10.08 -11.66
C GLU A 541 -3.23 11.02 -11.34
N GLY A 542 -3.29 12.26 -11.86
CA GLY A 542 -2.30 13.30 -11.55
C GLY A 542 -2.19 13.56 -10.05
N LEU A 543 -3.34 13.65 -9.36
CA LEU A 543 -3.38 13.80 -7.91
C LEU A 543 -2.68 12.65 -7.16
N LEU A 544 -2.92 11.39 -7.55
CA LEU A 544 -2.25 10.24 -6.94
C LEU A 544 -0.74 10.28 -7.19
N ILE A 545 -0.30 10.66 -8.40
CA ILE A 545 1.12 10.87 -8.71
C ILE A 545 1.70 11.98 -7.82
N PHE A 546 0.97 13.07 -7.57
CA PHE A 546 1.40 14.09 -6.61
C PHE A 546 1.47 13.59 -5.18
N GLY A 547 0.58 12.70 -4.76
CA GLY A 547 0.66 12.06 -3.45
C GLY A 547 1.95 11.23 -3.29
N ILE A 548 2.26 10.40 -4.30
CA ILE A 548 3.48 9.56 -4.30
C ILE A 548 4.73 10.44 -4.43
N GLY A 549 4.73 11.37 -5.36
CA GLY A 549 5.82 12.33 -5.60
C GLY A 549 6.06 13.22 -4.38
N GLY A 550 5.00 13.69 -3.73
CA GLY A 550 5.06 14.45 -2.49
C GLY A 550 5.69 13.65 -1.34
N ALA A 551 5.27 12.40 -1.15
CA ALA A 551 5.91 11.51 -0.19
C ALA A 551 7.39 11.28 -0.54
N ALA A 552 7.73 11.05 -1.81
CA ALA A 552 9.12 10.90 -2.24
C ALA A 552 9.94 12.18 -1.96
N ILE A 553 9.39 13.36 -2.24
CA ILE A 553 10.04 14.65 -1.96
C ILE A 553 10.31 14.81 -0.47
N VAL A 554 9.30 14.60 0.36
CA VAL A 554 9.34 14.87 1.80
C VAL A 554 10.21 13.86 2.55
N TYR A 555 10.08 12.58 2.24
CA TYR A 555 10.77 11.51 2.96
C TYR A 555 12.15 11.18 2.39
N PHE A 556 12.44 11.50 1.13
CA PHE A 556 13.66 11.07 0.45
C PHE A 556 14.42 12.23 -0.23
N ILE A 557 13.83 12.86 -1.25
CA ILE A 557 14.56 13.76 -2.16
C ILE A 557 15.01 15.03 -1.42
N ALA A 558 14.10 15.76 -0.77
CA ALA A 558 14.46 17.00 -0.09
C ALA A 558 15.45 16.78 1.07
N PRO A 559 15.32 15.74 1.92
CA PRO A 559 16.36 15.39 2.89
C PRO A 559 17.74 15.12 2.28
N LEU A 560 17.80 14.44 1.12
CA LEU A 560 19.06 14.15 0.43
C LEU A 560 19.69 15.41 -0.16
N LEU A 561 18.90 16.22 -0.87
CA LEU A 561 19.37 17.51 -1.41
C LEU A 561 19.88 18.40 -0.29
N ASP A 562 19.11 18.53 0.79
CA ASP A 562 19.48 19.38 1.92
C ASP A 562 20.73 18.89 2.67
N ASN A 563 20.99 17.57 2.72
CA ASN A 563 22.25 17.04 3.26
C ASN A 563 23.48 17.51 2.47
N VAL A 564 23.33 17.73 1.17
CA VAL A 564 24.41 18.27 0.30
C VAL A 564 24.50 19.79 0.49
N LEU A 565 23.36 20.49 0.44
CA LEU A 565 23.31 21.95 0.55
C LEU A 565 23.86 22.48 1.88
N ARG A 566 23.62 21.77 2.99
CA ARG A 566 24.18 22.12 4.31
C ARG A 566 25.71 22.12 4.37
N LYS A 567 26.39 21.40 3.47
CA LYS A 567 27.86 21.36 3.41
C LYS A 567 28.43 22.58 2.68
N VAL A 568 27.62 23.31 1.93
CA VAL A 568 28.03 24.47 1.15
C VAL A 568 28.06 25.70 2.05
N ARG A 569 29.13 26.50 1.97
CA ARG A 569 29.27 27.74 2.77
C ARG A 569 28.26 28.78 2.27
N LEU A 570 27.61 29.49 3.20
CA LEU A 570 26.58 30.50 2.91
C LEU A 570 27.06 31.60 1.94
N ARG A 571 28.35 31.97 1.99
CA ARG A 571 28.96 32.97 1.09
C ARG A 571 28.92 32.57 -0.39
N VAL A 572 28.81 31.27 -0.69
CA VAL A 572 28.67 30.75 -2.06
C VAL A 572 27.20 30.53 -2.39
N LEU A 573 26.45 29.97 -1.45
CA LEU A 573 25.05 29.63 -1.66
C LEU A 573 24.15 30.86 -1.89
N LEU A 574 24.42 31.96 -1.18
CA LEU A 574 23.59 33.17 -1.26
C LEU A 574 23.68 33.87 -2.64
N PRO A 575 24.86 34.15 -3.22
CA PRO A 575 24.95 34.69 -4.58
C PRO A 575 24.25 33.80 -5.63
N VAL A 576 24.40 32.47 -5.52
CA VAL A 576 23.73 31.53 -6.43
C VAL A 576 22.21 31.66 -6.34
N CYS A 577 21.65 31.74 -5.12
CA CYS A 577 20.21 31.95 -4.93
C CYS A 577 19.75 33.27 -5.57
N LEU A 578 20.50 34.36 -5.38
CA LEU A 578 20.16 35.68 -5.93
C LEU A 578 20.17 35.68 -7.46
N ILE A 579 21.16 35.05 -8.09
CA ILE A 579 21.26 34.93 -9.55
C ILE A 579 20.09 34.12 -10.11
N LEU A 580 19.77 32.96 -9.52
CA LEU A 580 18.66 32.12 -9.97
C LEU A 580 17.31 32.83 -9.84
N VAL A 581 17.07 33.52 -8.72
CA VAL A 581 15.85 34.31 -8.52
C VAL A 581 15.76 35.44 -9.53
N ALA A 582 16.84 36.19 -9.75
CA ALA A 582 16.85 37.29 -10.72
C ALA A 582 16.56 36.80 -12.15
N ALA A 583 17.16 35.68 -12.56
CA ALA A 583 16.92 35.08 -13.88
C ALA A 583 15.46 34.63 -14.05
N CYS A 584 14.90 33.93 -13.04
CA CYS A 584 13.52 33.46 -13.08
C CYS A 584 12.51 34.61 -13.09
N VAL A 585 12.78 35.69 -12.36
CA VAL A 585 11.92 36.89 -12.35
C VAL A 585 11.97 37.59 -13.70
N ALA A 586 13.16 37.76 -14.29
CA ALA A 586 13.31 38.35 -15.62
C ALA A 586 12.51 37.57 -16.69
N ASP A 587 12.60 36.24 -16.66
CA ASP A 587 11.84 35.37 -17.56
C ASP A 587 10.33 35.39 -17.28
N SER A 588 9.92 35.44 -16.01
CA SER A 588 8.50 35.58 -15.66
C SER A 588 7.91 36.90 -16.17
N ILE A 589 8.67 38.00 -16.09
CA ILE A 589 8.26 39.30 -16.64
C ILE A 589 8.19 39.23 -18.16
N TYR A 590 9.19 38.63 -18.82
CA TYR A 590 9.19 38.49 -20.27
C TYR A 590 8.02 37.63 -20.78
N SER A 591 7.82 36.46 -20.16
CA SER A 591 6.77 35.49 -20.49
C SER A 591 5.37 36.00 -20.18
N TYR A 592 5.22 36.92 -19.22
CA TYR A 592 3.96 37.62 -19.00
C TYR A 592 3.48 38.38 -20.24
N PHE A 593 4.41 38.97 -21.01
CA PHE A 593 4.10 39.67 -22.25
C PHE A 593 4.18 38.76 -23.49
N ASN A 594 5.03 37.74 -23.45
CA ASN A 594 5.27 36.80 -24.56
C ASN A 594 5.13 35.35 -24.05
N PRO A 595 3.89 34.91 -23.76
CA PRO A 595 3.66 33.59 -23.19
C PRO A 595 4.12 32.51 -24.16
N ASN A 596 4.71 31.45 -23.61
CA ASN A 596 5.15 30.32 -24.42
C ASN A 596 3.93 29.49 -24.85
N ILE A 597 3.59 29.56 -26.14
CA ILE A 597 2.41 28.95 -26.75
C ILE A 597 2.80 28.24 -28.06
N GLY A 598 2.00 27.27 -28.48
CA GLY A 598 2.20 26.58 -29.75
C GLY A 598 1.95 25.07 -29.69
N ARG A 599 2.36 24.38 -30.76
CA ARG A 599 2.18 22.94 -30.94
C ARG A 599 2.96 22.15 -29.89
N GLY A 600 2.31 21.19 -29.24
CA GLY A 600 2.80 20.44 -28.09
C GLY A 600 2.78 21.23 -26.76
N ILE A 601 2.23 22.45 -26.72
CA ILE A 601 2.20 23.29 -25.50
C ILE A 601 0.76 23.65 -25.14
N THR A 602 0.01 24.22 -26.08
CA THR A 602 -1.40 24.68 -25.88
C THR A 602 -2.38 24.13 -26.91
N ASP A 603 -1.96 23.15 -27.73
CA ASP A 603 -2.75 22.57 -28.82
C ASP A 603 -3.71 21.47 -28.37
N TYR A 604 -4.50 21.75 -27.33
CA TYR A 604 -5.55 20.84 -26.86
C TYR A 604 -6.84 21.02 -27.66
N PRO A 605 -7.56 19.93 -28.01
CA PRO A 605 -8.86 20.04 -28.66
C PRO A 605 -9.88 20.70 -27.71
N VAL A 606 -10.65 21.67 -28.22
CA VAL A 606 -11.67 22.41 -27.44
C VAL A 606 -12.62 21.44 -26.72
N SER A 607 -12.81 21.64 -25.42
CA SER A 607 -13.63 20.74 -24.61
C SER A 607 -15.10 20.76 -25.08
N VAL A 608 -15.80 19.64 -24.89
CA VAL A 608 -17.23 19.52 -25.27
C VAL A 608 -18.11 20.46 -24.41
N TYR A 609 -17.65 20.86 -23.24
CA TYR A 609 -18.34 21.81 -22.35
C TYR A 609 -18.21 23.25 -22.85
N GLU A 610 -17.03 23.68 -23.33
CA GLU A 610 -16.86 25.00 -23.95
C GLU A 610 -17.70 25.15 -25.22
N MET A 611 -17.86 24.10 -26.03
CA MET A 611 -18.78 24.16 -27.18
C MET A 611 -20.24 24.32 -26.76
N ALA A 612 -20.65 23.83 -25.58
CA ALA A 612 -22.03 23.99 -25.11
C ALA A 612 -22.32 25.43 -24.66
N ASP A 613 -21.36 26.09 -24.00
CA ASP A 613 -21.47 27.48 -23.57
C ASP A 613 -21.35 28.46 -24.75
N ILE A 614 -20.46 28.18 -25.72
CA ILE A 614 -20.35 28.95 -26.97
C ILE A 614 -21.67 28.88 -27.77
N ASN A 615 -22.30 27.72 -27.81
CA ASN A 615 -23.61 27.57 -28.46
C ASN A 615 -24.73 28.24 -27.66
N ALA A 616 -24.65 28.31 -26.33
CA ALA A 616 -25.66 28.99 -25.51
C ALA A 616 -25.60 30.52 -25.68
N GLU A 617 -24.41 31.12 -25.81
CA GLU A 617 -24.26 32.55 -26.10
C GLU A 617 -24.77 32.93 -27.50
N GLN A 618 -24.69 32.03 -28.49
CA GLN A 618 -25.26 32.26 -29.83
C GLN A 618 -26.80 32.27 -29.88
N TYR A 619 -27.50 31.82 -28.83
CA TYR A 619 -28.97 31.92 -28.73
C TYR A 619 -29.45 33.18 -27.98
N TYR A 620 -28.54 34.03 -27.50
CA TYR A 620 -28.86 35.27 -26.78
C TYR A 620 -28.42 36.56 -27.50
N ILE A 621 -28.12 36.49 -28.80
CA ILE A 621 -27.91 37.67 -29.66
C ILE A 621 -29.13 37.94 -30.53
#